data_AF-A0A359FIZ2-F1
#
_entry.id   AF-A0A359FIZ2-F1
#
_cell.length_a   1.000
_cell.length_b   1.000
_cell.length_c   1.000
_cell.angle_alpha   90.00
_cell.angle_beta   90.00
_cell.angle_gamma   90.00
#
_symmetry.space_group_name_H-M   'P 1'
#
loop_
_entity.id
_entity.type
_entity.pdbx_description
1 polymer ?
#
loop_
_entity_poly.entity_id
_entity_poly.type
_entity_poly.pdbx_seq_one_letter_code
_entity_poly.pdbx_strand_id
1 'polypeptide(L)'
;MTVTTALKGQNTTLGTYAGMYNTGTDNVFVGYSTGTNSGTATKTVVIGKASGSYSTGNYNTILGTDNNYLTGNSGVVIGYGNTGLSINNQLYIGIANSPLITGDFTTKSITLGRISSTATKTVVTTDYGYVELGAQNAAYAHFMTDRAQFYFNKKIIVDEGSIASYDENLVFKTDLTETRMTINNSTGYVGIGTASPGYSLHVAGDIYANGGALRVSGSSPLIFQSYGGGLYMIDATWIRTYGNKSFYHNTGTMRTDGTFQVGPNGDRFLVNTSGQVLIGTTTTALNTAYKLAVAGKVLAEEVQVSAAGTSPWPDYVFAPTYNLRPLAEVERFVKENRHLPDVPTSTDVEQNGVGLGEMNALLLKKIEELTLYVIEQEKNNSLQQAIIENLLKEVDLLKNKK
;
A
#
# COMPACT_ATOMS: atom_id res chain seq x y z
N MET A 1 -59.96 68.03 -14.50
CA MET A 1 -58.49 67.91 -14.53
C MET A 1 -57.94 69.19 -13.94
N THR A 2 -57.40 69.15 -12.72
CA THR A 2 -56.80 70.32 -12.08
C THR A 2 -55.29 70.25 -12.32
N VAL A 3 -54.81 70.97 -13.33
CA VAL A 3 -53.38 71.22 -13.53
C VAL A 3 -53.08 72.50 -12.76
N THR A 4 -52.30 72.42 -11.69
CA THR A 4 -51.96 73.58 -10.87
C THR A 4 -50.55 74.00 -11.22
N THR A 5 -50.37 74.89 -12.19
CA THR A 5 -49.04 75.41 -12.59
C THR A 5 -48.46 76.45 -11.61
N ALA A 6 -48.97 76.53 -10.38
CA ALA A 6 -48.74 77.64 -9.44
C ALA A 6 -48.04 77.23 -8.13
N LEU A 7 -47.04 76.35 -8.20
CA LEU A 7 -46.09 76.15 -7.10
C LEU A 7 -44.78 76.87 -7.45
N LYS A 8 -44.17 77.58 -6.49
CA LYS A 8 -42.88 78.24 -6.69
C LYS A 8 -41.82 77.22 -7.15
N GLY A 9 -40.97 77.58 -8.12
CA GLY A 9 -40.00 76.66 -8.75
C GLY A 9 -40.54 75.98 -10.01
N GLN A 10 -39.69 75.38 -10.85
CA GLN A 10 -40.10 74.75 -12.12
C GLN A 10 -40.80 73.39 -11.90
N ASN A 11 -41.78 73.33 -10.99
CA ASN A 11 -42.52 72.13 -10.62
C ASN A 11 -43.70 71.88 -11.58
N THR A 12 -43.96 70.61 -11.92
CA THR A 12 -45.16 70.17 -12.66
C THR A 12 -46.05 69.35 -11.74
N THR A 13 -47.29 69.77 -11.51
CA THR A 13 -48.25 69.02 -10.67
C THR A 13 -49.58 68.77 -11.35
N LEU A 14 -50.06 67.54 -11.22
CA LEU A 14 -51.31 67.07 -11.77
C LEU A 14 -52.01 66.13 -10.78
N GLY A 15 -53.10 66.59 -10.17
CA GLY A 15 -53.88 65.81 -9.20
C GLY A 15 -54.19 66.59 -7.92
N THR A 16 -55.28 66.21 -7.25
CA THR A 16 -55.72 66.85 -6.01
C THR A 16 -54.68 66.65 -4.90
N TYR A 17 -54.23 67.73 -4.26
CA TYR A 17 -53.18 67.76 -3.22
C TYR A 17 -51.76 67.38 -3.70
N ALA A 18 -51.53 67.22 -5.01
CA ALA A 18 -50.19 66.95 -5.53
C ALA A 18 -49.22 68.11 -5.23
N GLY A 19 -48.07 67.79 -4.60
CA GLY A 19 -47.04 68.76 -4.23
C GLY A 19 -47.44 69.70 -3.08
N MET A 20 -48.54 69.43 -2.36
CA MET A 20 -49.00 70.28 -1.27
C MET A 20 -47.93 70.33 -0.16
N TYR A 21 -47.54 71.55 0.24
CA TYR A 21 -46.46 71.82 1.22
C TYR A 21 -45.04 71.41 0.80
N ASN A 22 -44.78 71.17 -0.50
CA ASN A 22 -43.42 71.17 -1.03
C ASN A 22 -42.94 72.62 -1.27
N THR A 23 -41.69 72.92 -0.93
CA THR A 23 -41.03 74.21 -1.16
C THR A 23 -39.81 74.12 -2.06
N GLY A 24 -39.51 72.92 -2.59
CA GLY A 24 -38.42 72.69 -3.54
C GLY A 24 -38.80 73.02 -4.99
N THR A 25 -37.86 72.79 -5.92
CA THR A 25 -37.99 73.12 -7.35
C THR A 25 -37.74 71.90 -8.24
N ASP A 26 -38.19 72.00 -9.50
CA ASP A 26 -37.92 71.03 -10.59
C ASP A 26 -38.53 69.64 -10.35
N ASN A 27 -39.60 69.53 -9.56
CA ASN A 27 -40.28 68.29 -9.25
C ASN A 27 -41.44 67.99 -10.21
N VAL A 28 -41.78 66.71 -10.35
CA VAL A 28 -42.97 66.24 -11.07
C VAL A 28 -43.85 65.44 -10.10
N PHE A 29 -45.06 65.91 -9.83
CA PHE A 29 -46.02 65.24 -8.95
C PHE A 29 -47.31 64.90 -9.71
N VAL A 30 -47.58 63.61 -9.94
CA VAL A 30 -48.75 63.16 -10.71
C VAL A 30 -49.57 62.15 -9.93
N GLY A 31 -50.76 62.56 -9.49
CA GLY A 31 -51.76 61.73 -8.83
C GLY A 31 -52.35 62.36 -7.57
N TYR A 32 -53.24 61.64 -6.89
CA TYR A 32 -53.90 62.13 -5.69
C TYR A 32 -52.92 62.15 -4.51
N SER A 33 -52.72 63.30 -3.87
CA SER A 33 -51.87 63.50 -2.69
C SER A 33 -50.41 63.04 -2.86
N THR A 34 -49.86 63.12 -4.08
CA THR A 34 -48.44 62.79 -4.31
C THR A 34 -47.53 63.90 -3.83
N GLY A 35 -46.41 63.55 -3.17
CA GLY A 35 -45.40 64.54 -2.76
C GLY A 35 -45.85 65.49 -1.64
N THR A 36 -46.96 65.19 -0.96
CA THR A 36 -47.48 66.02 0.14
C THR A 36 -46.48 66.08 1.30
N ASN A 37 -46.19 67.26 1.83
CA ASN A 37 -45.20 67.46 2.91
C ASN A 37 -43.78 66.95 2.58
N SER A 38 -43.37 66.95 1.29
CA SER A 38 -42.02 66.54 0.88
C SER A 38 -40.92 67.59 1.17
N GLY A 39 -41.26 68.69 1.85
CA GLY A 39 -40.30 69.69 2.31
C GLY A 39 -39.53 70.35 1.16
N THR A 40 -38.20 70.31 1.22
CA THR A 40 -37.27 70.93 0.26
C THR A 40 -36.80 70.00 -0.86
N ALA A 41 -37.44 68.84 -1.04
CA ALA A 41 -37.09 67.90 -2.11
C ALA A 41 -37.10 68.59 -3.49
N THR A 42 -36.04 68.39 -4.27
CA THR A 42 -35.88 68.96 -5.63
C THR A 42 -35.60 67.89 -6.67
N LYS A 43 -35.91 68.17 -7.94
CA LYS A 43 -35.62 67.28 -9.08
C LYS A 43 -36.14 65.84 -8.90
N THR A 44 -37.27 65.70 -8.20
CA THR A 44 -37.87 64.42 -7.85
C THR A 44 -39.12 64.17 -8.69
N VAL A 45 -39.30 62.93 -9.15
CA VAL A 45 -40.48 62.49 -9.89
C VAL A 45 -41.29 61.58 -8.98
N VAL A 46 -42.56 61.90 -8.75
CA VAL A 46 -43.50 61.08 -7.97
C VAL A 46 -44.77 60.87 -8.75
N ILE A 47 -45.12 59.62 -9.00
CA ILE A 47 -46.30 59.23 -9.77
C ILE A 47 -47.07 58.14 -9.02
N GLY A 48 -48.38 58.37 -8.81
CA GLY A 48 -49.31 57.39 -8.25
C GLY A 48 -50.21 57.96 -7.15
N LYS A 49 -50.72 57.14 -6.22
CA LYS A 49 -51.66 57.60 -5.18
C LYS A 49 -50.96 57.70 -3.83
N ALA A 50 -51.03 58.88 -3.21
CA ALA A 50 -50.52 59.16 -1.88
C ALA A 50 -49.06 58.76 -1.66
N SER A 51 -48.25 58.71 -2.73
CA SER A 51 -46.83 58.38 -2.71
C SER A 51 -45.96 59.64 -2.62
N GLY A 52 -44.73 59.51 -2.15
CA GLY A 52 -43.79 60.60 -1.92
C GLY A 52 -44.19 61.52 -0.76
N SER A 53 -45.21 61.16 0.02
CA SER A 53 -45.61 61.95 1.19
C SER A 53 -44.52 61.89 2.26
N TYR A 54 -44.20 63.03 2.88
CA TYR A 54 -43.12 63.17 3.87
C TYR A 54 -41.75 62.66 3.39
N SER A 55 -41.56 62.55 2.07
CA SER A 55 -40.32 62.06 1.49
C SER A 55 -39.39 63.23 1.18
N THR A 56 -38.14 63.14 1.60
CA THR A 56 -37.14 64.21 1.49
C THR A 56 -35.90 63.76 0.73
N GLY A 57 -35.13 64.72 0.23
CA GLY A 57 -33.97 64.48 -0.63
C GLY A 57 -34.26 64.73 -2.11
N ASN A 58 -33.22 64.64 -2.93
CA ASN A 58 -33.21 65.15 -4.30
C ASN A 58 -33.01 64.03 -5.32
N TYR A 59 -33.39 64.26 -6.57
CA TYR A 59 -33.15 63.32 -7.67
C TYR A 59 -33.83 61.95 -7.51
N ASN A 60 -34.92 61.88 -6.75
CA ASN A 60 -35.61 60.62 -6.49
C ASN A 60 -36.66 60.32 -7.57
N THR A 61 -36.92 59.03 -7.83
CA THR A 61 -38.05 58.57 -8.66
C THR A 61 -38.92 57.64 -7.83
N ILE A 62 -40.17 58.01 -7.59
CA ILE A 62 -41.09 57.28 -6.72
C ILE A 62 -42.35 56.95 -7.52
N LEU A 63 -42.61 55.67 -7.75
CA LEU A 63 -43.72 55.19 -8.56
C LEU A 63 -44.59 54.19 -7.79
N GLY A 64 -45.90 54.41 -7.82
CA GLY A 64 -46.91 53.50 -7.25
C GLY A 64 -47.69 54.13 -6.11
N THR A 65 -48.12 53.35 -5.13
CA THR A 65 -49.12 53.79 -4.13
C THR A 65 -48.56 53.72 -2.72
N ASP A 66 -48.81 54.73 -1.89
CA ASP A 66 -48.39 54.77 -0.48
C ASP A 66 -46.89 54.56 -0.22
N ASN A 67 -46.01 54.95 -1.17
CA ASN A 67 -44.56 54.91 -0.96
C ASN A 67 -44.08 56.19 -0.26
N ASN A 68 -43.93 56.18 1.06
CA ASN A 68 -43.88 57.41 1.88
C ASN A 68 -42.71 57.43 2.87
N TYR A 69 -42.46 58.60 3.49
CA TYR A 69 -41.39 58.76 4.47
C TYR A 69 -40.00 58.32 3.96
N LEU A 70 -39.74 58.52 2.67
CA LEU A 70 -38.47 58.14 2.03
C LEU A 70 -37.43 59.24 2.26
N THR A 71 -36.17 58.86 2.48
CA THR A 71 -35.08 59.80 2.74
C THR A 71 -33.85 59.49 1.89
N GLY A 72 -33.09 60.49 1.48
CA GLY A 72 -31.87 60.31 0.68
C GLY A 72 -32.03 60.79 -0.77
N ASN A 73 -30.95 60.70 -1.54
CA ASN A 73 -30.90 61.26 -2.89
C ASN A 73 -30.71 60.17 -3.96
N SER A 74 -31.11 60.44 -5.20
CA SER A 74 -30.87 59.56 -6.35
C SER A 74 -31.46 58.14 -6.18
N GLY A 75 -32.54 58.01 -5.42
CA GLY A 75 -33.23 56.76 -5.17
C GLY A 75 -34.36 56.49 -6.15
N VAL A 76 -34.59 55.22 -6.45
CA VAL A 76 -35.72 54.75 -7.28
C VAL A 76 -36.56 53.79 -6.45
N VAL A 77 -37.82 54.14 -6.19
CA VAL A 77 -38.78 53.31 -5.45
C VAL A 77 -39.98 53.01 -6.33
N ILE A 78 -40.29 51.74 -6.52
CA ILE A 78 -41.44 51.28 -7.32
C ILE A 78 -42.26 50.27 -6.50
N GLY A 79 -43.57 50.46 -6.42
CA GLY A 79 -44.50 49.48 -5.87
C GLY A 79 -45.53 50.06 -4.90
N TYR A 80 -45.89 49.33 -3.85
CA TYR A 80 -46.99 49.69 -2.96
C TYR A 80 -46.58 49.68 -1.49
N GLY A 81 -46.92 50.71 -0.72
CA GLY A 81 -46.82 50.71 0.74
C GLY A 81 -45.39 50.67 1.28
N ASN A 82 -44.39 51.11 0.50
CA ASN A 82 -43.00 51.13 0.97
C ASN A 82 -42.75 52.41 1.78
N THR A 83 -42.52 52.26 3.08
CA THR A 83 -42.47 53.41 4.00
C THR A 83 -41.20 53.44 4.84
N GLY A 84 -40.66 54.63 5.08
CA GLY A 84 -39.53 54.82 6.01
C GLY A 84 -38.17 54.37 5.46
N LEU A 85 -38.00 54.26 4.14
CA LEU A 85 -36.76 53.78 3.53
C LEU A 85 -35.73 54.91 3.37
N SER A 86 -34.45 54.58 3.57
CA SER A 86 -33.32 55.42 3.16
C SER A 86 -32.85 54.99 1.78
N ILE A 87 -33.14 55.78 0.75
CA ILE A 87 -33.02 55.43 -0.67
C ILE A 87 -31.81 56.08 -1.35
N ASN A 88 -30.81 56.51 -0.58
CA ASN A 88 -29.64 57.20 -1.13
C ASN A 88 -28.84 56.30 -2.09
N ASN A 89 -28.85 56.61 -3.39
CA ASN A 89 -28.31 55.79 -4.47
C ASN A 89 -28.88 54.37 -4.55
N GLN A 90 -30.14 54.15 -4.14
CA GLN A 90 -30.75 52.82 -4.11
C GLN A 90 -31.83 52.63 -5.17
N LEU A 91 -31.94 51.41 -5.71
CA LEU A 91 -33.12 50.90 -6.39
C LEU A 91 -33.92 50.03 -5.40
N TYR A 92 -35.22 50.22 -5.35
CA TYR A 92 -36.15 49.45 -4.54
C TYR A 92 -37.43 49.17 -5.33
N ILE A 93 -37.70 47.91 -5.64
CA ILE A 93 -38.95 47.46 -6.26
C ILE A 93 -39.59 46.45 -5.33
N GLY A 94 -40.72 46.80 -4.69
CA GLY A 94 -41.29 45.97 -3.63
C GLY A 94 -42.67 46.38 -3.17
N ILE A 95 -43.24 45.58 -2.27
CA ILE A 95 -44.56 45.81 -1.67
C ILE A 95 -44.46 45.74 -0.14
N ALA A 96 -45.06 46.70 0.56
CA ALA A 96 -45.12 46.77 2.02
C ALA A 96 -43.74 46.53 2.68
N ASN A 97 -42.70 47.23 2.20
CA ASN A 97 -41.31 47.06 2.63
C ASN A 97 -40.71 45.65 2.40
N SER A 98 -41.32 44.83 1.55
CA SER A 98 -40.79 43.54 1.07
C SER A 98 -40.28 43.67 -0.37
N PRO A 99 -38.96 43.76 -0.60
CA PRO A 99 -38.43 43.98 -1.94
C PRO A 99 -38.40 42.71 -2.80
N LEU A 100 -38.76 42.85 -4.07
CA LEU A 100 -38.49 41.88 -5.14
C LEU A 100 -37.11 42.10 -5.77
N ILE A 101 -36.76 43.36 -6.02
CA ILE A 101 -35.45 43.78 -6.54
C ILE A 101 -34.97 44.93 -5.69
N THR A 102 -33.73 44.85 -5.20
CA THR A 102 -33.00 46.02 -4.74
C THR A 102 -31.72 46.19 -5.51
N GLY A 103 -31.16 47.39 -5.49
CA GLY A 103 -29.85 47.65 -6.06
C GLY A 103 -29.21 48.86 -5.41
N ASP A 104 -27.91 48.99 -5.61
CA ASP A 104 -27.14 50.14 -5.16
C ASP A 104 -26.31 50.64 -6.34
N PHE A 105 -26.61 51.86 -6.77
CA PHE A 105 -25.95 52.52 -7.88
C PHE A 105 -24.50 52.89 -7.56
N THR A 106 -24.14 53.01 -6.28
CA THR A 106 -22.76 53.28 -5.82
C THR A 106 -21.89 52.05 -6.00
N THR A 107 -22.34 50.89 -5.51
CA THR A 107 -21.60 49.62 -5.61
C THR A 107 -21.83 48.88 -6.94
N LYS A 108 -22.75 49.36 -7.77
CA LYS A 108 -23.16 48.73 -9.05
C LYS A 108 -23.67 47.31 -8.83
N SER A 109 -24.42 47.11 -7.75
CA SER A 109 -24.94 45.81 -7.34
C SER A 109 -26.46 45.73 -7.50
N ILE A 110 -26.95 44.52 -7.80
CA ILE A 110 -28.37 44.18 -7.81
C ILE A 110 -28.57 42.95 -6.93
N THR A 111 -29.61 42.99 -6.10
CA THR A 111 -30.06 41.87 -5.27
C THR A 111 -31.46 41.48 -5.73
N LEU A 112 -31.63 40.22 -6.10
CA LEU A 112 -32.92 39.64 -6.46
C LEU A 112 -33.46 38.88 -5.25
N GLY A 113 -34.67 39.21 -4.79
CA GLY A 113 -35.25 38.61 -3.59
C GLY A 113 -35.46 37.09 -3.70
N ARG A 114 -36.05 36.63 -4.81
CA ARG A 114 -36.14 35.21 -5.17
C ARG A 114 -36.07 35.06 -6.68
N ILE A 115 -35.08 34.32 -7.18
CA ILE A 115 -35.04 33.88 -8.57
C ILE A 115 -35.86 32.60 -8.66
N SER A 116 -37.05 32.69 -9.22
CA SER A 116 -37.96 31.56 -9.44
C SER A 116 -38.43 31.60 -10.87
N SER A 117 -37.74 30.90 -11.74
CA SER A 117 -38.22 30.69 -13.10
C SER A 117 -39.26 29.56 -13.12
N THR A 118 -40.33 29.74 -13.87
CA THR A 118 -41.15 28.61 -14.37
C THR A 118 -40.46 27.89 -15.52
N ALA A 119 -39.40 28.50 -16.08
CA ALA A 119 -38.42 27.84 -16.93
C ALA A 119 -37.49 26.95 -16.10
N THR A 120 -36.93 25.93 -16.71
CA THR A 120 -36.07 24.91 -16.08
C THR A 120 -34.71 25.43 -15.55
N LYS A 121 -34.39 26.73 -15.72
CA LYS A 121 -33.03 27.26 -15.53
C LYS A 121 -32.91 28.77 -15.30
N THR A 122 -31.78 29.18 -14.71
CA THR A 122 -31.27 30.55 -14.56
C THR A 122 -29.94 30.70 -15.32
N VAL A 123 -29.76 31.79 -16.09
CA VAL A 123 -28.54 32.04 -16.89
C VAL A 123 -27.94 33.40 -16.52
N VAL A 124 -26.63 33.43 -16.26
CA VAL A 124 -25.85 34.66 -16.06
C VAL A 124 -24.90 34.81 -17.25
N THR A 125 -25.09 35.85 -18.06
CA THR A 125 -24.34 36.11 -19.29
C THR A 125 -23.39 37.30 -19.12
N THR A 126 -22.21 37.17 -19.70
CA THR A 126 -21.18 38.22 -19.82
C THR A 126 -20.71 38.32 -21.27
N ASP A 127 -19.89 39.32 -21.59
CA ASP A 127 -19.24 39.44 -22.91
C ASP A 127 -18.32 38.24 -23.24
N TYR A 128 -17.92 37.49 -22.21
CA TYR A 128 -17.04 36.32 -22.32
C TYR A 128 -17.79 34.99 -22.22
N GLY A 129 -19.11 34.95 -22.30
CA GLY A 129 -19.92 33.71 -22.23
C GLY A 129 -20.86 33.66 -21.04
N TYR A 130 -21.39 32.47 -20.73
CA TYR A 130 -22.44 32.31 -19.72
C TYR A 130 -22.19 31.17 -18.73
N VAL A 131 -22.86 31.27 -17.58
CA VAL A 131 -23.06 30.17 -16.64
C VAL A 131 -24.55 29.94 -16.44
N GLU A 132 -24.97 28.69 -16.54
CA GLU A 132 -26.35 28.22 -16.40
C GLU A 132 -26.49 27.33 -15.16
N LEU A 133 -27.55 27.57 -14.39
CA LEU A 133 -27.90 26.92 -13.13
C LEU A 133 -29.35 26.45 -13.17
N GLY A 134 -29.61 25.16 -12.96
CA GLY A 134 -30.98 24.63 -12.86
C GLY A 134 -31.13 23.19 -13.36
N ALA A 135 -32.32 22.63 -13.24
CA ALA A 135 -32.59 21.25 -13.64
C ALA A 135 -32.97 21.16 -15.12
N GLN A 136 -32.12 20.57 -15.98
CA GLN A 136 -32.42 20.38 -17.40
C GLN A 136 -33.19 19.10 -17.70
N ASN A 137 -33.31 18.22 -16.71
CA ASN A 137 -34.14 17.03 -16.74
C ASN A 137 -34.71 16.78 -15.35
N ALA A 138 -35.54 15.75 -15.22
CA ALA A 138 -36.20 15.42 -13.96
C ALA A 138 -35.27 14.79 -12.88
N ALA A 139 -34.04 14.39 -13.25
CA ALA A 139 -33.17 13.60 -12.40
C ALA A 139 -31.98 14.39 -11.81
N TYR A 140 -31.52 15.45 -12.48
CA TYR A 140 -30.29 16.16 -12.10
C TYR A 140 -30.46 17.68 -12.08
N ALA A 141 -29.87 18.32 -11.06
CA ALA A 141 -29.51 19.74 -11.13
C ALA A 141 -28.24 19.90 -11.97
N HIS A 142 -28.22 20.89 -12.86
CA HIS A 142 -27.11 21.14 -13.76
C HIS A 142 -26.41 22.45 -13.41
N PHE A 143 -25.09 22.45 -13.61
CA PHE A 143 -24.23 23.61 -13.57
C PHE A 143 -23.37 23.62 -14.83
N MET A 144 -23.70 24.51 -15.77
CA MET A 144 -23.22 24.43 -17.15
C MET A 144 -22.68 25.77 -17.66
N THR A 145 -21.84 25.71 -18.68
CA THR A 145 -21.24 26.88 -19.32
C THR A 145 -20.91 26.58 -20.77
N ASP A 146 -20.78 27.63 -21.59
CA ASP A 146 -20.20 27.55 -22.94
C ASP A 146 -18.66 27.68 -22.93
N ARG A 147 -18.05 27.92 -21.76
CA ARG A 147 -16.60 27.92 -21.59
C ARG A 147 -16.07 26.49 -21.58
N ALA A 148 -14.82 26.31 -22.00
CA ALA A 148 -14.22 24.98 -22.08
C ALA A 148 -14.07 24.29 -20.71
N GLN A 149 -13.92 25.05 -19.62
CA GLN A 149 -13.61 24.54 -18.28
C GLN A 149 -14.16 25.47 -17.19
N PHE A 150 -14.39 24.90 -16.00
CA PHE A 150 -14.66 25.67 -14.78
C PHE A 150 -13.35 25.96 -14.04
N TYR A 151 -13.24 27.18 -13.50
CA TYR A 151 -12.13 27.60 -12.65
C TYR A 151 -12.65 27.96 -11.27
N PHE A 152 -12.13 27.30 -10.23
CA PHE A 152 -12.45 27.58 -8.83
C PHE A 152 -11.20 28.09 -8.13
N ASN A 153 -11.24 29.31 -7.60
CA ASN A 153 -10.12 29.90 -6.84
C ASN A 153 -10.03 29.38 -5.39
N LYS A 154 -10.92 28.46 -5.02
CA LYS A 154 -11.04 27.83 -3.70
C LYS A 154 -11.30 26.35 -3.85
N LYS A 155 -11.02 25.60 -2.77
CA LYS A 155 -11.32 24.17 -2.66
C LYS A 155 -12.80 23.89 -2.91
N ILE A 156 -13.08 22.77 -3.55
CA ILE A 156 -14.42 22.17 -3.64
C ILE A 156 -14.54 21.17 -2.49
N ILE A 157 -15.60 21.27 -1.68
CA ILE A 157 -15.91 20.33 -0.60
C ILE A 157 -17.22 19.63 -0.99
N VAL A 158 -17.25 18.30 -0.91
CA VAL A 158 -18.42 17.46 -1.22
C VAL A 158 -18.88 16.77 0.07
N ASP A 159 -20.17 16.88 0.39
CA ASP A 159 -20.74 16.36 1.64
C ASP A 159 -21.05 14.85 1.55
N GLU A 160 -21.78 14.42 0.50
CA GLU A 160 -22.14 13.01 0.26
C GLU A 160 -20.94 12.13 -0.17
N GLY A 161 -19.75 12.72 -0.33
CA GLY A 161 -18.48 12.01 -0.55
C GLY A 161 -18.29 11.35 -1.93
N SER A 162 -19.29 11.37 -2.81
CA SER A 162 -19.19 10.79 -4.16
C SER A 162 -18.87 11.86 -5.21
N ILE A 163 -17.88 11.58 -6.06
CA ILE A 163 -17.58 12.32 -7.29
C ILE A 163 -17.51 11.29 -8.41
N ALA A 164 -18.32 11.45 -9.45
CA ALA A 164 -18.43 10.51 -10.55
C ALA A 164 -18.41 11.23 -11.90
N SER A 165 -17.86 10.54 -12.90
CA SER A 165 -18.08 10.80 -14.32
C SER A 165 -19.45 10.26 -14.75
N TYR A 166 -19.99 10.76 -15.87
CA TYR A 166 -21.30 10.28 -16.35
C TYR A 166 -21.14 9.01 -17.19
N ASP A 167 -20.35 9.08 -18.26
CA ASP A 167 -20.14 7.98 -19.21
C ASP A 167 -18.66 7.87 -19.68
N GLU A 168 -17.77 8.63 -19.06
CA GLU A 168 -16.34 8.65 -19.31
C GLU A 168 -15.52 8.21 -18.08
N ASN A 169 -14.20 8.12 -18.21
CA ASN A 169 -13.32 7.80 -17.09
C ASN A 169 -13.24 8.99 -16.12
N LEU A 170 -13.36 8.76 -14.82
CA LEU A 170 -13.07 9.79 -13.83
C LEU A 170 -11.56 10.06 -13.78
N VAL A 171 -11.15 11.31 -14.03
CA VAL A 171 -9.72 11.68 -14.16
C VAL A 171 -9.36 12.86 -13.26
N PHE A 172 -8.23 12.74 -12.55
CA PHE A 172 -7.62 13.82 -11.77
C PHE A 172 -6.30 14.31 -12.41
N LYS A 173 -6.16 15.62 -12.58
CA LYS A 173 -5.03 16.29 -13.27
C LYS A 173 -4.38 17.37 -12.42
N THR A 174 -3.10 17.66 -12.66
CA THR A 174 -2.34 18.71 -11.93
C THR A 174 -2.14 20.02 -12.70
N ASP A 175 -2.16 19.99 -14.02
CA ASP A 175 -1.89 21.12 -14.93
C ASP A 175 -2.84 21.13 -16.14
N LEU A 176 -4.02 20.50 -16.00
CA LEU A 176 -5.06 20.30 -17.03
C LEU A 176 -4.68 19.36 -18.19
N THR A 177 -3.39 19.10 -18.40
CA THR A 177 -2.87 18.22 -19.45
C THR A 177 -2.52 16.84 -18.93
N GLU A 178 -1.82 16.77 -17.80
CA GLU A 178 -1.27 15.53 -17.25
C GLU A 178 -2.26 14.82 -16.33
N THR A 179 -2.65 13.62 -16.73
CA THR A 179 -3.47 12.71 -15.92
C THR A 179 -2.60 12.06 -14.84
N ARG A 180 -2.96 12.27 -13.57
CA ARG A 180 -2.26 11.66 -12.42
C ARG A 180 -2.99 10.44 -11.89
N MET A 181 -4.32 10.47 -11.90
CA MET A 181 -5.16 9.35 -11.47
C MET A 181 -6.34 9.18 -12.42
N THR A 182 -6.66 7.94 -12.75
CA THR A 182 -7.79 7.56 -13.62
C THR A 182 -8.58 6.44 -12.96
N ILE A 183 -9.91 6.52 -13.00
CA ILE A 183 -10.79 5.38 -12.76
C ILE A 183 -11.48 5.04 -14.07
N ASN A 184 -11.21 3.85 -14.59
CA ASN A 184 -11.74 3.42 -15.89
C ASN A 184 -13.23 3.08 -15.79
N ASN A 185 -14.07 3.70 -16.62
CA ASN A 185 -15.53 3.54 -16.57
C ASN A 185 -15.99 2.10 -16.86
N SER A 186 -15.31 1.40 -17.76
CA SER A 186 -15.72 0.05 -18.20
C SER A 186 -15.28 -1.06 -17.26
N THR A 187 -14.14 -0.91 -16.58
CA THR A 187 -13.51 -1.97 -15.76
C THR A 187 -13.52 -1.66 -14.27
N GLY A 188 -13.72 -0.40 -13.88
CA GLY A 188 -13.53 0.07 -12.50
C GLY A 188 -12.07 0.11 -12.06
N TYR A 189 -11.12 -0.14 -12.96
CA TYR A 189 -9.70 -0.20 -12.63
C TYR A 189 -9.13 1.19 -12.34
N VAL A 190 -8.30 1.28 -11.31
CA VAL A 190 -7.65 2.51 -10.85
C VAL A 190 -6.23 2.58 -11.40
N GLY A 191 -5.95 3.60 -12.18
CA GLY A 191 -4.61 3.94 -12.67
C GLY A 191 -4.01 5.09 -11.88
N ILE A 192 -2.77 4.96 -11.41
CA ILE A 192 -1.95 6.07 -10.88
C ILE A 192 -0.75 6.23 -11.81
N GLY A 193 -0.60 7.40 -12.42
CA GLY A 193 0.42 7.66 -13.45
C GLY A 193 0.14 7.00 -14.81
N THR A 194 -1.02 6.36 -15.00
CA THR A 194 -1.45 5.76 -16.28
C THR A 194 -2.94 5.98 -16.53
N ALA A 195 -3.30 6.24 -17.80
CA ALA A 195 -4.68 6.38 -18.25
C ALA A 195 -5.30 5.06 -18.72
N SER A 196 -4.51 3.98 -18.81
CA SER A 196 -4.94 2.67 -19.30
C SER A 196 -4.54 1.59 -18.29
N PRO A 197 -5.19 1.54 -17.12
CA PRO A 197 -4.91 0.52 -16.11
C PRO A 197 -5.25 -0.88 -16.64
N GLY A 198 -4.32 -1.83 -16.54
CA GLY A 198 -4.51 -3.23 -16.95
C GLY A 198 -4.90 -4.15 -15.80
N TYR A 199 -4.95 -3.61 -14.57
CA TYR A 199 -5.24 -4.32 -13.33
C TYR A 199 -6.09 -3.42 -12.44
N SER A 200 -6.78 -4.01 -11.46
CA SER A 200 -7.65 -3.27 -10.52
C SER A 200 -6.97 -2.06 -9.88
N LEU A 201 -5.68 -2.17 -9.58
CA LEU A 201 -4.80 -1.04 -9.29
C LEU A 201 -3.54 -1.16 -10.16
N HIS A 202 -3.32 -0.20 -11.04
CA HIS A 202 -2.12 -0.10 -11.88
C HIS A 202 -1.37 1.19 -11.53
N VAL A 203 -0.21 1.07 -10.90
CA VAL A 203 0.68 2.21 -10.62
C VAL A 203 1.83 2.19 -11.61
N ALA A 204 1.91 3.21 -12.47
CA ALA A 204 3.04 3.44 -13.35
C ALA A 204 4.13 4.22 -12.61
N GLY A 205 4.86 3.52 -11.74
CA GLY A 205 5.90 4.09 -10.89
C GLY A 205 6.05 3.34 -9.58
N ASP A 206 6.70 3.98 -8.61
CA ASP A 206 6.98 3.39 -7.31
C ASP A 206 5.76 3.41 -6.37
N ILE A 207 5.67 2.41 -5.50
CA ILE A 207 4.71 2.36 -4.39
C ILE A 207 5.49 2.41 -3.08
N TYR A 208 5.37 3.51 -2.34
CA TYR A 208 6.00 3.67 -1.03
C TYR A 208 4.94 3.68 0.10
N ALA A 209 4.96 2.65 0.95
CA ALA A 209 4.07 2.52 2.11
C ALA A 209 4.82 2.81 3.42
N ASN A 210 4.59 3.99 4.00
CA ASN A 210 5.22 4.39 5.28
C ASN A 210 4.32 3.99 6.47
N GLY A 211 4.88 3.30 7.46
CA GLY A 211 4.19 2.97 8.72
C GLY A 211 3.17 1.82 8.67
N GLY A 212 3.08 1.09 7.56
CA GLY A 212 2.09 0.02 7.35
C GLY A 212 2.68 -1.27 6.76
N ALA A 213 1.85 -2.32 6.69
CA ALA A 213 2.19 -3.59 6.03
C ALA A 213 1.42 -3.72 4.71
N LEU A 214 2.07 -4.22 3.66
CA LEU A 214 1.37 -4.72 2.48
C LEU A 214 0.73 -6.07 2.83
N ARG A 215 -0.60 -6.12 2.87
CA ARG A 215 -1.37 -7.34 3.14
C ARG A 215 -2.11 -7.76 1.88
N VAL A 216 -1.91 -9.01 1.47
CA VAL A 216 -2.70 -9.66 0.43
C VAL A 216 -3.57 -10.72 1.12
N SER A 217 -4.87 -10.70 0.88
CA SER A 217 -5.82 -11.70 1.39
C SER A 217 -6.35 -12.55 0.24
N GLY A 218 -6.71 -13.79 0.54
CA GLY A 218 -7.09 -14.79 -0.47
C GLY A 218 -5.91 -15.64 -0.93
N SER A 219 -6.12 -16.42 -1.99
CA SER A 219 -5.17 -17.45 -2.43
C SER A 219 -4.14 -16.95 -3.45
N SER A 220 -4.19 -15.67 -3.83
CA SER A 220 -3.26 -15.11 -4.81
C SER A 220 -1.94 -14.72 -4.12
N PRO A 221 -0.78 -15.17 -4.62
CA PRO A 221 0.50 -14.80 -4.06
C PRO A 221 0.86 -13.34 -4.40
N LEU A 222 1.95 -12.84 -3.80
CA LEU A 222 2.60 -11.62 -4.28
C LEU A 222 3.33 -11.94 -5.60
N ILE A 223 2.85 -11.38 -6.72
CA ILE A 223 3.34 -11.69 -8.08
C ILE A 223 4.23 -10.55 -8.60
N PHE A 224 5.38 -10.91 -9.16
CA PHE A 224 6.28 -10.02 -9.90
C PHE A 224 6.36 -10.48 -11.36
N GLN A 225 5.44 -9.98 -12.18
CA GLN A 225 5.12 -10.54 -13.50
C GLN A 225 6.29 -10.56 -14.49
N SER A 226 7.08 -9.48 -14.55
CA SER A 226 8.14 -9.33 -15.56
C SER A 226 9.28 -10.36 -15.43
N TYR A 227 9.36 -11.08 -14.31
CA TYR A 227 10.42 -12.06 -14.03
C TYR A 227 9.88 -13.44 -13.65
N GLY A 228 8.70 -13.81 -14.15
CA GLY A 228 8.14 -15.15 -13.94
C GLY A 228 7.59 -15.42 -12.53
N GLY A 229 7.28 -14.38 -11.75
CA GLY A 229 6.54 -14.51 -10.48
C GLY A 229 7.38 -14.61 -9.20
N GLY A 230 8.68 -14.31 -9.24
CA GLY A 230 9.56 -14.34 -8.05
C GLY A 230 9.90 -12.95 -7.49
N LEU A 231 10.29 -12.87 -6.20
CA LEU A 231 10.82 -11.65 -5.58
C LEU A 231 12.12 -11.21 -6.28
N TYR A 232 12.04 -10.23 -7.18
CA TYR A 232 13.22 -9.57 -7.77
C TYR A 232 13.32 -8.14 -7.21
N MET A 233 14.31 -7.89 -6.36
CA MET A 233 14.57 -6.56 -5.78
C MET A 233 15.69 -5.86 -6.57
N ILE A 234 15.56 -4.54 -6.77
CA ILE A 234 16.52 -3.70 -7.51
C ILE A 234 17.87 -3.61 -6.78
N ASP A 235 17.87 -3.84 -5.47
CA ASP A 235 19.07 -4.28 -4.77
C ASP A 235 19.44 -5.68 -5.29
N ALA A 236 20.39 -5.72 -6.23
CA ALA A 236 20.84 -6.92 -6.91
C ALA A 236 21.42 -8.01 -5.98
N THR A 237 21.47 -7.79 -4.67
CA THR A 237 22.20 -8.64 -3.74
C THR A 237 21.36 -9.33 -2.67
N TRP A 238 20.25 -8.75 -2.16
CA TRP A 238 19.57 -9.33 -0.97
C TRP A 238 18.06 -9.10 -0.87
N ILE A 239 17.34 -10.14 -0.42
CA ILE A 239 16.07 -10.00 0.31
C ILE A 239 16.41 -9.85 1.80
N ARG A 240 16.13 -8.69 2.40
CA ARG A 240 16.60 -8.35 3.76
C ARG A 240 15.49 -8.49 4.81
N THR A 241 15.76 -9.24 5.87
CA THR A 241 15.00 -9.20 7.12
C THR A 241 15.73 -8.31 8.14
N TYR A 242 15.14 -7.18 8.54
CA TYR A 242 15.74 -6.25 9.50
C TYR A 242 15.23 -6.44 10.94
N GLY A 243 16.05 -6.08 11.93
CA GLY A 243 15.64 -5.99 13.34
C GLY A 243 15.40 -7.35 14.01
N ASN A 244 16.31 -8.31 13.81
CA ASN A 244 16.23 -9.67 14.37
C ASN A 244 14.97 -10.45 13.97
N LYS A 245 14.37 -10.13 12.82
CA LYS A 245 13.21 -10.86 12.29
C LYS A 245 13.66 -12.16 11.61
N SER A 246 12.99 -13.25 11.94
CA SER A 246 13.16 -14.55 11.27
C SER A 246 12.31 -14.64 10.00
N PHE A 247 12.76 -15.44 9.03
CA PHE A 247 11.91 -15.95 7.96
C PHE A 247 11.15 -17.17 8.50
N TYR A 248 9.84 -17.07 8.66
CA TYR A 248 9.02 -18.18 9.16
C TYR A 248 8.37 -18.93 8.00
N HIS A 249 8.61 -20.24 7.94
CA HIS A 249 7.99 -21.16 7.00
C HIS A 249 7.34 -22.30 7.82
N ASN A 250 6.01 -22.30 7.93
CA ASN A 250 5.26 -23.20 8.80
C ASN A 250 5.29 -24.66 8.32
N THR A 251 4.67 -24.91 7.17
CA THR A 251 4.57 -26.22 6.51
C THR A 251 4.76 -26.03 5.01
N GLY A 252 5.17 -27.09 4.30
CA GLY A 252 5.49 -27.03 2.86
C GLY A 252 6.95 -27.36 2.58
N THR A 253 7.46 -26.94 1.42
CA THR A 253 8.85 -27.24 1.00
C THR A 253 9.54 -25.97 0.52
N MET A 254 10.69 -25.66 1.11
CA MET A 254 11.65 -24.72 0.51
C MET A 254 12.42 -25.47 -0.58
N ARG A 255 11.94 -25.39 -1.82
CA ARG A 255 12.60 -26.01 -2.98
C ARG A 255 13.60 -25.05 -3.59
N THR A 256 14.77 -25.57 -3.97
CA THR A 256 15.70 -24.92 -4.90
C THR A 256 16.02 -25.90 -6.02
N ASP A 257 15.92 -25.46 -7.27
CA ASP A 257 16.42 -26.23 -8.42
C ASP A 257 17.91 -25.94 -8.67
N GLY A 258 18.46 -24.90 -8.03
CA GLY A 258 19.86 -24.53 -8.03
C GLY A 258 20.54 -24.91 -6.70
N THR A 259 21.29 -23.97 -6.13
CA THR A 259 21.96 -24.14 -4.84
C THR A 259 21.21 -23.43 -3.72
N PHE A 260 21.19 -23.99 -2.51
CA PHE A 260 20.77 -23.29 -1.29
C PHE A 260 22.02 -22.94 -0.48
N GLN A 261 22.23 -21.65 -0.18
CA GLN A 261 23.44 -21.14 0.47
C GLN A 261 23.11 -20.31 1.71
N VAL A 262 23.89 -20.50 2.77
CA VAL A 262 23.88 -19.66 3.99
C VAL A 262 25.28 -19.12 4.24
N GLY A 263 25.36 -17.81 4.48
CA GLY A 263 26.61 -17.07 4.62
C GLY A 263 27.18 -16.61 3.28
N PRO A 264 28.17 -15.69 3.29
CA PRO A 264 28.84 -15.24 2.08
C PRO A 264 29.37 -16.44 1.28
N ASN A 265 29.08 -16.49 -0.01
CA ASN A 265 29.53 -17.53 -0.95
C ASN A 265 29.19 -19.00 -0.60
N GLY A 266 28.33 -19.25 0.42
CA GLY A 266 28.01 -20.61 0.88
C GLY A 266 28.97 -21.18 1.93
N ASP A 267 29.86 -20.36 2.51
CA ASP A 267 30.92 -20.82 3.42
C ASP A 267 30.41 -21.41 4.75
N ARG A 268 29.12 -21.25 5.10
CA ARG A 268 28.55 -21.81 6.35
C ARG A 268 27.74 -23.08 6.10
N PHE A 269 26.81 -23.02 5.14
CA PHE A 269 25.97 -24.16 4.75
C PHE A 269 25.62 -24.05 3.27
N LEU A 270 25.85 -25.11 2.52
CA LEU A 270 25.56 -25.18 1.09
C LEU A 270 24.90 -26.52 0.78
N VAL A 271 23.76 -26.47 0.08
CA VAL A 271 23.17 -27.64 -0.59
C VAL A 271 23.29 -27.41 -2.09
N ASN A 272 24.02 -28.28 -2.77
CA ASN A 272 24.22 -28.16 -4.22
C ASN A 272 23.14 -28.92 -5.02
N THR A 273 23.17 -28.77 -6.34
CA THR A 273 22.22 -29.41 -7.27
C THR A 273 22.29 -30.94 -7.27
N SER A 274 23.39 -31.52 -6.80
CA SER A 274 23.58 -32.98 -6.64
C SER A 274 23.07 -33.49 -5.29
N GLY A 275 22.50 -32.62 -4.46
CA GLY A 275 21.98 -32.92 -3.12
C GLY A 275 23.07 -33.15 -2.07
N GLN A 276 24.30 -32.67 -2.30
CA GLN A 276 25.35 -32.73 -1.29
C GLN A 276 25.19 -31.56 -0.32
N VAL A 277 25.38 -31.84 0.98
CA VAL A 277 25.40 -30.87 2.06
C VAL A 277 26.86 -30.58 2.44
N LEU A 278 27.27 -29.32 2.32
CA LEU A 278 28.60 -28.85 2.68
C LEU A 278 28.47 -27.89 3.87
N ILE A 279 29.30 -28.11 4.90
CA ILE A 279 29.33 -27.29 6.12
C ILE A 279 30.76 -26.77 6.31
N GLY A 280 30.91 -25.45 6.39
CA GLY A 280 32.22 -24.80 6.57
C GLY A 280 33.11 -24.80 5.33
N THR A 281 32.60 -25.20 4.15
CA THR A 281 33.37 -25.28 2.90
C THR A 281 32.49 -25.10 1.69
N THR A 282 33.05 -24.51 0.63
CA THR A 282 32.44 -24.33 -0.69
C THR A 282 33.08 -25.20 -1.76
N THR A 283 34.09 -25.99 -1.38
CA THR A 283 34.78 -26.88 -2.30
C THR A 283 33.85 -27.97 -2.78
N THR A 284 33.35 -27.83 -4.01
CA THR A 284 32.52 -28.85 -4.68
C THR A 284 33.34 -30.00 -5.28
N ALA A 285 34.68 -29.95 -5.17
CA ALA A 285 35.60 -31.04 -5.53
C ALA A 285 35.55 -32.20 -4.51
N LEU A 286 34.42 -32.37 -3.83
CA LEU A 286 34.14 -33.54 -3.03
C LEU A 286 33.80 -34.67 -3.97
N ASN A 287 34.41 -35.83 -3.73
CA ASN A 287 34.00 -37.07 -4.37
C ASN A 287 32.46 -37.18 -4.31
N THR A 288 31.82 -37.34 -5.47
CA THR A 288 30.36 -37.38 -5.62
C THR A 288 29.71 -38.53 -4.85
N ALA A 289 30.51 -39.49 -4.35
CA ALA A 289 30.09 -40.53 -3.44
C ALA A 289 29.62 -39.99 -2.07
N TYR A 290 30.10 -38.83 -1.61
CA TYR A 290 29.73 -38.27 -0.31
C TYR A 290 28.55 -37.30 -0.42
N LYS A 291 27.51 -37.53 0.39
CA LYS A 291 26.36 -36.62 0.52
C LYS A 291 26.53 -35.55 1.60
N LEU A 292 27.45 -35.73 2.54
CA LEU A 292 27.76 -34.76 3.59
C LEU A 292 29.28 -34.55 3.66
N ALA A 293 29.71 -33.29 3.65
CA ALA A 293 31.10 -32.91 3.89
C ALA A 293 31.18 -31.78 4.90
N VAL A 294 32.03 -31.94 5.90
CA VAL A 294 32.22 -30.98 6.99
C VAL A 294 33.69 -30.60 7.07
N ALA A 295 34.01 -29.33 6.84
CA ALA A 295 35.34 -28.80 7.08
C ALA A 295 35.46 -28.39 8.55
N GLY A 296 35.73 -29.37 9.41
CA GLY A 296 35.83 -29.17 10.85
C GLY A 296 35.53 -30.43 11.65
N LYS A 297 35.43 -30.28 12.96
CA LYS A 297 35.03 -31.36 13.86
C LYS A 297 33.51 -31.45 13.94
N VAL A 298 33.00 -32.67 14.00
CA VAL A 298 31.59 -32.94 14.30
C VAL A 298 31.50 -33.39 15.76
N LEU A 299 30.66 -32.72 16.55
CA LEU A 299 30.26 -33.19 17.87
C LEU A 299 28.88 -33.86 17.71
N ALA A 300 28.78 -35.12 18.12
CA ALA A 300 27.56 -35.90 18.07
C ALA A 300 27.40 -36.66 19.39
N GLU A 301 26.16 -36.82 19.85
CA GLU A 301 25.86 -37.69 21.00
C GLU A 301 26.04 -39.17 20.61
N GLU A 302 25.65 -39.54 19.39
CA GLU A 302 25.80 -40.89 18.83
C GLU A 302 25.94 -40.85 17.30
N VAL A 303 26.70 -41.81 16.73
CA VAL A 303 26.78 -42.04 15.28
C VAL A 303 26.49 -43.51 14.99
N GLN A 304 25.30 -43.80 14.47
CA GLN A 304 24.93 -45.13 14.04
C GLN A 304 25.32 -45.33 12.57
N VAL A 305 26.24 -46.27 12.31
CA VAL A 305 26.65 -46.64 10.95
C VAL A 305 25.96 -47.94 10.56
N SER A 306 25.17 -47.91 9.48
CA SER A 306 24.50 -49.08 8.92
C SER A 306 24.84 -49.17 7.44
N ALA A 307 25.42 -50.31 7.03
CA ALA A 307 25.56 -50.64 5.62
C ALA A 307 24.26 -51.31 5.18
N ALA A 308 23.51 -50.67 4.28
CA ALA A 308 22.29 -51.25 3.76
C ALA A 308 22.60 -52.56 2.99
N GLY A 309 22.08 -53.69 3.48
CA GLY A 309 22.10 -54.97 2.77
C GLY A 309 23.33 -55.86 2.98
N THR A 310 24.34 -55.45 3.75
CA THR A 310 25.49 -56.30 4.11
C THR A 310 25.76 -56.16 5.59
N SER A 311 25.83 -57.27 6.33
CA SER A 311 26.36 -57.24 7.70
C SER A 311 27.89 -57.14 7.61
N PRO A 312 28.50 -56.01 7.98
CA PRO A 312 29.96 -55.91 8.02
C PRO A 312 30.54 -56.67 9.23
N TRP A 313 29.69 -57.27 10.07
CA TRP A 313 30.12 -57.92 11.30
C TRP A 313 30.88 -59.22 11.04
N PRO A 314 32.06 -59.39 11.66
CA PRO A 314 33.00 -60.45 11.33
C PRO A 314 32.69 -61.81 11.96
N ASP A 315 31.46 -62.07 12.42
CA ASP A 315 31.03 -63.32 13.08
C ASP A 315 31.47 -64.61 12.33
N TYR A 316 31.71 -64.52 11.02
CA TYR A 316 32.27 -65.58 10.20
C TYR A 316 33.66 -66.07 10.66
N VAL A 317 34.42 -65.29 11.45
CA VAL A 317 35.72 -65.69 12.03
C VAL A 317 35.56 -66.92 12.92
N PHE A 318 34.40 -67.08 13.55
CA PHE A 318 34.09 -68.25 14.38
C PHE A 318 33.50 -69.43 13.58
N ALA A 319 33.32 -69.31 12.26
CA ALA A 319 32.84 -70.41 11.45
C ALA A 319 33.88 -71.55 11.41
N PRO A 320 33.47 -72.83 11.42
CA PRO A 320 34.41 -73.97 11.33
C PRO A 320 35.27 -73.97 10.06
N THR A 321 34.82 -73.28 9.02
CA THR A 321 35.50 -73.12 7.73
C THR A 321 36.44 -71.91 7.70
N TYR A 322 36.54 -71.14 8.78
CA TYR A 322 37.43 -69.98 8.82
C TYR A 322 38.89 -70.43 8.89
N ASN A 323 39.69 -69.99 7.92
CA ASN A 323 41.10 -70.29 7.87
C ASN A 323 41.88 -69.26 8.70
N LEU A 324 42.06 -69.55 9.99
CA LEU A 324 42.89 -68.73 10.86
C LEU A 324 44.36 -68.80 10.42
N ARG A 325 44.94 -67.64 10.12
CA ARG A 325 46.33 -67.55 9.66
C ARG A 325 47.30 -68.06 10.76
N PRO A 326 48.31 -68.89 10.47
CA PRO A 326 49.26 -69.30 11.51
C PRO A 326 50.04 -68.10 12.08
N LEU A 327 50.29 -68.07 13.39
CA LEU A 327 51.02 -66.96 14.04
C LEU A 327 52.42 -66.71 13.45
N ALA A 328 53.11 -67.77 12.99
CA ALA A 328 54.40 -67.63 12.31
C ALA A 328 54.30 -66.82 11.00
N GLU A 329 53.19 -66.96 10.26
CA GLU A 329 52.95 -66.16 9.05
C GLU A 329 52.56 -64.72 9.38
N VAL A 330 51.78 -64.53 10.45
CA VAL A 330 51.47 -63.19 10.97
C VAL A 330 52.75 -62.46 11.39
N GLU A 331 53.65 -63.14 12.13
CA GLU A 331 54.94 -62.59 12.54
C GLU A 331 55.80 -62.17 11.35
N ARG A 332 55.90 -63.04 10.33
CA ARG A 332 56.61 -62.71 9.09
C ARG A 332 56.01 -61.49 8.41
N PHE A 333 54.69 -61.44 8.28
CA PHE A 333 53.98 -60.31 7.65
C PHE A 333 54.26 -59.00 8.39
N VAL A 334 54.18 -59.00 9.72
CA VAL A 334 54.41 -57.80 10.54
C VAL A 334 55.87 -57.34 10.45
N LYS A 335 56.85 -58.25 10.42
CA LYS A 335 58.27 -57.89 10.23
C LYS A 335 58.53 -57.22 8.89
N GLU A 336 57.85 -57.67 7.84
CA GLU A 336 58.02 -57.16 6.48
C GLU A 336 57.24 -55.85 6.24
N ASN A 337 55.97 -55.80 6.66
CA ASN A 337 55.04 -54.73 6.29
C ASN A 337 54.81 -53.70 7.41
N ARG A 338 55.23 -53.98 8.64
CA ARG A 338 55.07 -53.11 9.82
C ARG A 338 53.63 -52.73 10.19
N HIS A 339 52.65 -53.51 9.73
CA HIS A 339 51.25 -53.42 10.15
C HIS A 339 50.62 -54.81 10.18
N LEU A 340 49.42 -54.92 10.76
CA LEU A 340 48.67 -56.17 10.78
C LEU A 340 48.06 -56.48 9.41
N PRO A 341 47.91 -57.76 9.05
CA PRO A 341 47.18 -58.14 7.85
C PRO A 341 45.79 -57.49 7.78
N ASP A 342 45.37 -57.12 6.57
CA ASP A 342 44.08 -56.47 6.26
C ASP A 342 43.91 -55.03 6.81
N VAL A 343 44.74 -54.59 7.74
CA VAL A 343 44.72 -53.21 8.27
C VAL A 343 45.41 -52.27 7.28
N PRO A 344 44.77 -51.16 6.86
CA PRO A 344 45.36 -50.23 5.92
C PRO A 344 46.63 -49.59 6.47
N THR A 345 47.54 -49.19 5.58
CA THR A 345 48.77 -48.50 5.98
C THR A 345 48.48 -47.06 6.40
N SER A 346 49.40 -46.44 7.14
CA SER A 346 49.28 -45.01 7.50
C SER A 346 49.17 -44.13 6.25
N THR A 347 49.93 -44.45 5.20
CA THR A 347 49.91 -43.75 3.92
C THR A 347 48.53 -43.83 3.25
N ASP A 348 47.89 -45.00 3.28
CA ASP A 348 46.55 -45.18 2.70
C ASP A 348 45.50 -44.36 3.45
N VAL A 349 45.59 -44.33 4.79
CA VAL A 349 44.67 -43.57 5.66
C VAL A 349 44.86 -42.06 5.50
N GLU A 350 46.10 -41.59 5.35
CA GLU A 350 46.37 -40.16 5.11
C GLU A 350 45.80 -39.68 3.77
N GLN A 351 45.86 -40.52 2.73
CA GLN A 351 45.39 -40.16 1.40
C GLN A 351 43.87 -40.31 1.23
N ASN A 352 43.29 -41.39 1.75
CA ASN A 352 41.92 -41.77 1.46
C ASN A 352 40.97 -41.67 2.66
N GLY A 353 41.51 -41.41 3.86
CA GLY A 353 40.76 -41.49 5.10
C GLY A 353 40.45 -42.93 5.50
N VAL A 354 39.57 -43.09 6.49
CA VAL A 354 39.12 -44.40 6.99
C VAL A 354 37.61 -44.39 7.20
N GLY A 355 36.94 -45.43 6.69
CA GLY A 355 35.52 -45.65 6.95
C GLY A 355 35.31 -46.06 8.42
N LEU A 356 34.50 -45.30 9.17
CA LEU A 356 34.25 -45.57 10.59
C LEU A 356 33.67 -46.98 10.81
N GLY A 357 32.66 -47.37 10.02
CA GLY A 357 32.04 -48.70 10.12
C GLY A 357 32.97 -49.83 9.69
N GLU A 358 33.69 -49.65 8.57
CA GLU A 358 34.63 -50.64 8.05
C GLU A 358 35.80 -50.89 9.01
N MET A 359 36.35 -49.83 9.60
CA MET A 359 37.42 -49.95 10.58
C MET A 359 36.93 -50.59 11.88
N ASN A 360 35.74 -50.23 12.38
CA ASN A 360 35.18 -50.90 13.56
C ASN A 360 34.94 -52.40 13.31
N ALA A 361 34.43 -52.77 12.13
CA ALA A 361 34.27 -54.17 11.74
C ALA A 361 35.63 -54.90 11.61
N LEU A 362 36.62 -54.26 11.01
CA LEU A 362 37.96 -54.81 10.86
C LEU A 362 38.66 -54.98 12.22
N LEU A 363 38.54 -54.01 13.12
CA LEU A 363 39.03 -54.10 14.49
C LEU A 363 38.36 -55.26 15.23
N LEU A 364 37.05 -55.42 15.08
CA LEU A 364 36.34 -56.56 15.66
C LEU A 364 36.85 -57.89 15.08
N LYS A 365 37.10 -57.98 13.77
CA LYS A 365 37.67 -59.19 13.14
C LYS A 365 39.00 -59.55 13.78
N LYS A 366 39.87 -58.56 14.00
CA LYS A 366 41.19 -58.78 14.63
C LYS A 366 41.07 -59.20 16.08
N ILE A 367 40.08 -58.67 16.81
CA ILE A 367 39.78 -59.11 18.19
C ILE A 367 39.30 -60.57 18.20
N GLU A 368 38.46 -60.98 17.26
CA GLU A 368 37.99 -62.36 17.16
C GLU A 368 39.10 -63.34 16.76
N GLU A 369 39.96 -62.97 15.80
CA GLU A 369 41.16 -63.74 15.45
C GLU A 369 42.12 -63.88 16.65
N LEU A 370 42.36 -62.78 17.38
CA LEU A 370 43.15 -62.80 18.61
C LEU A 370 42.54 -63.74 19.65
N THR A 371 41.22 -63.72 19.79
CA THR A 371 40.50 -64.60 20.71
C THR A 371 40.74 -66.08 20.36
N LEU A 372 40.74 -66.45 19.08
CA LEU A 372 41.03 -67.81 18.64
C LEU A 372 42.48 -68.24 18.97
N TYR A 373 43.48 -67.37 18.75
CA TYR A 373 44.87 -67.67 19.14
C TYR A 373 45.03 -67.87 20.64
N VAL A 374 44.34 -67.07 21.47
CA VAL A 374 44.38 -67.21 22.93
C VAL A 374 43.76 -68.54 23.38
N ILE A 375 42.63 -68.95 22.77
CA ILE A 375 42.02 -70.26 23.03
C ILE A 375 42.98 -71.40 22.66
N GLU A 376 43.66 -71.31 21.52
CA GLU A 376 44.66 -72.29 21.10
C GLU A 376 45.87 -72.32 22.05
N GLN A 377 46.35 -71.15 22.46
CA GLN A 377 47.45 -71.02 23.41
C GLN A 377 47.10 -71.64 24.76
N GLU A 378 45.89 -71.44 25.27
CA GLU A 378 45.44 -72.04 26.54
C GLU A 378 45.35 -73.57 26.47
N LYS A 379 44.88 -74.11 25.34
CA LYS A 379 44.91 -75.56 25.08
C LYS A 379 46.33 -76.11 25.08
N ASN A 380 47.26 -75.40 24.44
CA ASN A 380 48.66 -75.78 24.41
C ASN A 380 49.30 -75.72 25.80
N ASN A 381 49.02 -74.67 26.59
CA ASN A 381 49.49 -74.54 27.97
C ASN A 381 48.96 -75.67 28.86
N SER A 382 47.67 -75.98 28.75
CA SER A 382 47.03 -77.08 29.50
C SER A 382 47.66 -78.43 29.15
N LEU A 383 47.93 -78.67 27.86
CA LEU A 383 48.61 -79.88 27.40
C LEU A 383 50.06 -79.95 27.93
N GLN A 384 50.79 -78.84 27.86
CA GLN A 384 52.14 -78.74 28.44
C GLN A 384 52.13 -79.02 29.93
N GLN A 385 51.15 -78.48 30.69
CA GLN A 385 51.02 -78.71 32.11
C GLN A 385 50.71 -80.18 32.44
N ALA A 386 49.80 -80.81 31.68
CA ALA A 386 49.51 -82.24 31.82
C ALA A 386 50.74 -83.11 31.51
N ILE A 387 51.54 -82.76 30.49
CA ILE A 387 52.79 -83.43 30.17
C ILE A 387 53.80 -83.25 31.32
N ILE A 388 53.94 -82.04 31.86
CA ILE A 388 54.83 -81.75 32.99
C ILE A 388 54.43 -82.56 34.23
N GLU A 389 53.14 -82.62 34.57
CA GLU A 389 52.64 -83.43 35.68
C GLU A 389 52.95 -84.93 35.50
N ASN A 390 52.83 -85.43 34.28
CA ASN A 390 53.15 -86.83 33.96
C ASN A 390 54.67 -87.10 34.08
N LEU A 391 55.49 -86.22 33.51
CA LEU A 391 56.95 -86.30 33.62
C LEU A 391 57.42 -86.23 35.09
N LEU A 392 56.81 -85.38 35.92
CA LEU A 392 57.12 -85.30 37.35
C LEU A 392 56.79 -86.62 38.08
N LYS A 393 55.64 -87.23 37.78
CA LYS A 393 55.27 -88.56 38.33
C LYS A 393 56.27 -89.64 37.93
N GLU A 394 56.71 -89.65 36.67
CA GLU A 394 57.68 -90.61 36.18
C GLU A 394 59.07 -90.42 36.83
N VAL A 395 59.50 -89.18 37.01
CA VAL A 395 60.74 -88.84 37.74
C VAL A 395 60.68 -89.30 39.20
N ASP A 396 59.55 -89.13 39.89
CA ASP A 396 59.38 -89.59 41.27
C ASP A 396 59.40 -91.13 41.38
N LEU A 397 58.79 -91.83 40.43
CA LEU A 397 58.87 -93.29 40.33
C LEU A 397 60.30 -93.81 40.09
N LEU A 398 61.11 -93.06 39.34
CA LEU A 398 62.53 -93.37 39.10
C LEU A 398 63.42 -93.05 40.31
N LYS A 399 63.12 -91.99 41.07
CA LYS A 399 63.84 -91.64 42.32
C LYS A 399 63.60 -92.63 43.45
N ASN A 400 62.38 -93.18 43.54
CA ASN A 400 62.00 -94.16 44.57
C ASN A 400 62.46 -95.61 44.25
N LYS A 401 63.23 -95.82 43.17
CA LYS A 401 63.82 -97.11 42.77
C LYS A 401 65.31 -97.26 43.17
N LYS A 402 65.81 -96.41 44.08
CA LYS A 402 67.08 -96.58 44.81
C LYS A 402 66.78 -96.75 46.28
#